data_AF-A0A1R2CK58-F1
#
_entry.id   AF-A0A1R2CK58-F1
#
_cell.length_a   1.000
_cell.length_b   1.000
_cell.length_c   1.000
_cell.angle_alpha   90.00
_cell.angle_beta   90.00
_cell.angle_gamma   90.00
#
_symmetry.space_group_name_H-M   'P 1'
#
loop_
_entity.id
_entity.type
_entity.pdbx_description
1 polymer ?
#
loop_
_entity_poly.entity_id
_entity_poly.type
_entity_poly.pdbx_seq_one_letter_code
_entity_poly.pdbx_strand_id
1 'polypeptide(L)'
;MYSYTAQNERVYQLSGKLSSILSTLESDKDFYVEQVEKRIMVLESNIYESIEQENKKFRVVIEKLQSINDRLEEMKNLRDEFFKAKTEEINEFEAAIIEELSHTDFRKKDSESKFYRIIDDRLGSLSSELSREIKSRKDNFDELNEYCSTNLNKVKDTLKNELVEREENAEKFSNNISSRINAVKQLISVEKEARDKAEEALLAMLQDLVARMKKEIEDERNEREESEETLLGLLEETCSKLNNITKFKD
;
A
#
# COMPACT_ATOMS: atom_id res chain seq x y z
N MET A 1 20.77 169.27 74.90
CA MET A 1 19.34 168.88 74.87
C MET A 1 19.22 167.54 74.14
N TYR A 2 19.62 166.40 74.73
CA TYR A 2 18.85 165.54 75.67
C TYR A 2 17.62 164.77 75.10
N SER A 3 17.53 164.42 73.80
CA SER A 3 16.39 163.59 73.32
C SER A 3 16.64 162.61 72.15
N TYR A 4 17.87 162.20 71.83
CA TYR A 4 18.12 161.24 70.72
C TYR A 4 18.94 159.98 71.11
N THR A 5 19.19 159.77 72.41
CA THR A 5 19.97 158.62 72.92
C THR A 5 19.10 157.39 73.27
N ALA A 6 17.81 157.56 73.59
CA ALA A 6 16.92 156.45 73.95
C ALA A 6 16.30 155.68 72.76
N GLN A 7 16.20 156.31 71.57
CA GLN A 7 15.72 155.65 70.35
C GLN A 7 16.79 154.74 69.71
N ASN A 8 18.06 155.14 69.78
CA ASN A 8 19.18 154.35 69.25
C ASN A 8 19.43 153.06 70.05
N GLU A 9 19.23 153.08 71.37
CA GLU A 9 19.42 151.90 72.23
C GLU A 9 18.35 150.83 71.97
N ARG A 10 17.11 151.24 71.69
CA ARG A 10 16.01 150.34 71.33
C ARG A 10 16.18 149.74 69.92
N VAL A 11 16.73 150.51 68.98
CA VAL A 11 17.13 150.02 67.65
C VAL A 11 18.31 149.06 67.75
N TYR A 12 19.28 149.32 68.62
CA TYR A 12 20.42 148.41 68.86
C TYR A 12 19.99 147.09 69.50
N GLN A 13 19.07 147.13 70.48
CA GLN A 13 18.51 145.93 71.10
C GLN A 13 17.59 145.16 70.14
N LEU A 14 16.81 145.84 69.29
CA LEU A 14 16.03 145.21 68.24
C LEU A 14 16.92 144.59 67.16
N SER A 15 17.99 145.27 66.74
CA SER A 15 18.95 144.74 65.78
C SER A 15 19.75 143.55 66.35
N GLY A 16 20.10 143.58 67.64
CA GLY A 16 20.72 142.44 68.32
C GLY A 16 19.78 141.25 68.48
N LYS A 17 18.50 141.49 68.79
CA LYS A 17 17.47 140.43 68.78
C LYS A 17 17.19 139.92 67.37
N LEU A 18 17.20 140.78 66.35
CA LEU A 18 17.02 140.38 64.96
C LEU A 18 18.20 139.56 64.46
N SER A 19 19.45 139.95 64.78
CA SER A 19 20.66 139.17 64.46
C SER A 19 20.71 137.85 65.22
N SER A 20 20.27 137.82 66.48
CA SER A 20 20.14 136.57 67.25
C SER A 20 19.09 135.65 66.66
N ILE A 21 17.94 136.17 66.24
CA ILE A 21 16.87 135.41 65.57
C ILE A 21 17.34 134.96 64.18
N LEU A 22 18.01 135.81 63.40
CA LEU A 22 18.59 135.44 62.10
C LEU A 22 19.64 134.34 62.26
N SER A 23 20.53 134.44 63.24
CA SER A 23 21.55 133.42 63.51
C SER A 23 20.97 132.11 64.06
N THR A 24 19.92 132.14 64.87
CA THR A 24 19.22 130.91 65.31
C THR A 24 18.39 130.30 64.19
N LEU A 25 17.77 131.12 63.34
CA LEU A 25 17.03 130.64 62.16
C LEU A 25 17.98 130.05 61.10
N GLU A 26 19.16 130.63 60.90
CA GLU A 26 20.23 130.06 60.07
C GLU A 26 20.74 128.75 60.68
N SER A 27 21.03 128.72 61.98
CA SER A 27 21.50 127.51 62.66
C SER A 27 20.47 126.37 62.65
N ASP A 28 19.18 126.65 62.84
CA ASP A 28 18.11 125.65 62.79
C ASP A 28 17.88 125.15 61.36
N LYS A 29 18.01 126.05 60.38
CA LYS A 29 17.95 125.67 58.96
C LYS A 29 19.14 124.81 58.58
N ASP A 30 20.35 125.15 59.01
CA ASP A 30 21.57 124.37 58.77
C ASP A 30 21.50 123.00 59.46
N PHE A 31 20.99 122.93 60.70
CA PHE A 31 20.77 121.67 61.40
C PHE A 31 19.71 120.78 60.72
N TYR A 32 18.62 121.38 60.22
CA TYR A 32 17.59 120.65 59.48
C TYR A 32 18.11 120.15 58.13
N VAL A 33 18.88 120.98 57.41
CA VAL A 33 19.57 120.59 56.17
C VAL A 33 20.52 119.42 56.45
N GLU A 34 21.34 119.49 57.50
CA GLU A 34 22.27 118.41 57.89
C GLU A 34 21.53 117.12 58.28
N GLN A 35 20.38 117.22 58.97
CA GLN A 35 19.54 116.05 59.27
C GLN A 35 18.94 115.41 58.02
N VAL A 36 18.44 116.25 57.10
CA VAL A 36 17.89 115.79 55.82
C VAL A 36 18.99 115.15 54.98
N GLU A 37 20.19 115.74 54.92
CA GLU A 37 21.35 115.18 54.24
C GLU A 37 21.78 113.83 54.83
N LYS A 38 21.88 113.71 56.16
CA LYS A 38 22.16 112.42 56.83
C LYS A 38 21.11 111.37 56.50
N ARG A 39 19.83 111.75 56.46
CA ARG A 39 18.73 110.83 56.14
C ARG A 39 18.75 110.44 54.66
N ILE A 40 19.10 111.36 53.77
CA ILE A 40 19.33 111.09 52.35
C ILE A 40 20.50 110.10 52.21
N MET A 41 21.64 110.33 52.86
CA MET A 41 22.79 109.42 52.80
C MET A 41 22.47 108.01 53.30
N VAL A 42 21.72 107.87 54.40
CA VAL A 42 21.30 106.55 54.91
C VAL A 42 20.33 105.87 53.93
N LEU A 43 19.37 106.61 53.36
CA LEU A 43 18.47 106.06 52.35
C LEU A 43 19.21 105.64 51.10
N GLU A 44 20.17 106.44 50.62
CA GLU A 44 21.04 106.10 49.50
C GLU A 44 21.84 104.83 49.79
N SER A 45 22.48 104.73 50.96
CA SER A 45 23.20 103.51 51.37
C SER A 45 22.29 102.28 51.39
N ASN A 46 21.10 102.40 51.98
CA ASN A 46 20.13 101.30 52.02
C ASN A 46 19.64 100.92 50.61
N ILE A 47 19.47 101.90 49.72
CA ILE A 47 19.11 101.66 48.32
C ILE A 47 20.25 100.91 47.62
N TYR A 48 21.51 101.34 47.79
CA TYR A 48 22.66 100.65 47.20
C TYR A 48 22.80 99.22 47.70
N GLU A 49 22.68 98.99 49.01
CA GLU A 49 22.73 97.65 49.59
C GLU A 49 21.58 96.76 49.10
N SER A 50 20.36 97.29 49.03
CA SER A 50 19.19 96.57 48.52
C SER A 50 19.35 96.20 47.03
N ILE A 51 19.81 97.15 46.21
CA ILE A 51 20.15 96.91 44.80
C ILE A 51 21.22 95.82 44.67
N GLU A 52 22.26 95.85 45.50
CA GLU A 52 23.32 94.83 45.48
C GLU A 52 22.80 93.44 45.88
N GLN A 53 21.97 93.36 46.93
CA GLN A 53 21.37 92.09 47.38
C GLN A 53 20.42 91.50 46.32
N GLU A 54 19.55 92.31 45.73
CA GLU A 54 18.66 91.86 44.66
C GLU A 54 19.44 91.44 43.42
N ASN A 55 20.49 92.17 43.04
CA ASN A 55 21.38 91.77 41.94
C ASN A 55 22.06 90.41 42.21
N LYS A 56 22.48 90.13 43.46
CA LYS A 56 23.02 88.81 43.83
C LYS A 56 21.97 87.71 43.66
N LYS A 57 20.73 87.92 44.12
CA LYS A 57 19.63 86.97 43.94
C LYS A 57 19.33 86.72 42.47
N PHE A 58 19.25 87.78 41.66
CA PHE A 58 19.03 87.66 40.21
C PHE A 58 20.14 86.88 39.53
N ARG A 59 21.41 87.09 39.89
CA ARG A 59 22.53 86.29 39.35
C ARG A 59 22.39 84.81 39.66
N VAL A 60 22.06 84.44 40.91
CA VAL A 60 21.84 83.03 41.29
C VAL A 60 20.69 82.41 40.50
N VAL A 61 19.60 83.15 40.27
CA VAL A 61 18.48 82.67 39.46
C VAL A 61 18.89 82.48 38.00
N ILE A 62 19.65 83.43 37.44
CA ILE A 62 20.18 83.33 36.07
C ILE A 62 21.06 82.10 35.92
N GLU A 63 22.01 81.88 36.85
CA GLU A 63 22.88 80.70 36.84
C GLU A 63 22.09 79.39 36.94
N LYS A 64 21.05 79.34 37.80
CA LYS A 64 20.17 78.17 37.90
C LYS A 64 19.35 77.94 36.63
N LEU A 65 18.84 79.00 36.01
CA LEU A 65 18.10 78.91 34.74
C LEU A 65 19.01 78.42 33.61
N GLN A 66 20.24 78.90 33.54
CA GLN A 66 21.26 78.42 32.60
C GLN A 66 21.56 76.94 32.83
N SER A 67 21.83 76.53 34.07
CA SER A 67 22.08 75.12 34.39
C SER A 67 20.89 74.20 34.05
N ILE A 68 19.66 74.65 34.28
CA ILE A 68 18.46 73.89 33.88
C ILE A 68 18.37 73.81 32.36
N ASN A 69 18.64 74.89 31.65
CA ASN A 69 18.61 74.92 30.19
C ASN A 69 19.65 73.95 29.60
N ASP A 70 20.88 73.98 30.11
CA ASP A 70 21.96 73.08 29.68
C ASP A 70 21.59 71.61 29.92
N ARG A 71 20.99 71.29 31.09
CA ARG A 71 20.50 69.94 31.39
C ARG A 71 19.34 69.51 30.51
N LEU A 72 18.43 70.41 30.16
CA LEU A 72 17.33 70.12 29.23
C LEU A 72 17.86 69.82 27.82
N GLU A 73 18.87 70.56 27.38
CA GLU A 73 19.53 70.34 26.09
C GLU A 73 20.29 69.01 26.08
N GLU A 74 21.03 68.69 27.13
CA GLU A 74 21.69 67.39 27.31
C GLU A 74 20.67 66.24 27.29
N MET A 75 19.58 66.34 28.05
CA MET A 75 18.52 65.31 28.06
C MET A 75 17.87 65.13 26.69
N LYS A 76 17.69 66.22 25.93
CA LYS A 76 17.15 66.17 24.57
C LYS A 76 18.11 65.41 23.64
N ASN A 77 19.40 65.73 23.69
CA ASN A 77 20.42 65.07 22.87
C ASN A 77 20.51 63.57 23.18
N LEU A 78 20.58 63.19 24.46
CA LEU A 78 20.59 61.78 24.88
C LEU A 78 19.35 61.01 24.42
N ARG A 79 18.18 61.66 24.49
CA ARG A 79 16.93 61.05 24.03
C ARG A 79 16.95 60.85 22.51
N ASP A 80 17.40 61.84 21.76
CA ASP A 80 17.43 61.78 20.30
C ASP A 80 18.47 60.74 19.82
N GLU A 81 19.62 60.62 20.49
CA GLU A 81 20.60 59.53 20.28
C GLU A 81 20.02 58.16 20.58
N PHE A 82 19.31 58.01 21.72
CA PHE A 82 18.68 56.76 22.09
C PHE A 82 17.62 56.32 21.07
N PHE A 83 16.77 57.24 20.60
CA PHE A 83 15.79 56.93 19.56
C PHE A 83 16.45 56.53 18.24
N LYS A 84 17.54 57.20 17.86
CA LYS A 84 18.29 56.84 16.65
C LYS A 84 18.86 55.42 16.76
N ALA A 85 19.54 55.11 17.86
CA ALA A 85 20.09 53.78 18.10
C ALA A 85 19.00 52.69 18.12
N LYS A 86 17.86 52.94 18.77
CA LYS A 86 16.74 51.98 18.77
C LYS A 86 16.06 51.82 17.42
N THR A 87 15.97 52.89 16.63
CA THR A 87 15.46 52.80 15.25
C THR A 87 16.40 51.98 14.37
N GLU A 88 17.70 52.17 14.50
CA GLU A 88 18.70 51.37 13.78
C GLU A 88 18.62 49.88 14.17
N GLU A 89 18.55 49.55 15.47
CA GLU A 89 18.39 48.18 15.97
C GLU A 89 17.09 47.52 15.46
N ILE A 90 15.96 48.26 15.45
CA ILE A 90 14.69 47.76 14.90
C ILE A 90 14.84 47.46 13.41
N ASN A 91 15.45 48.35 12.64
CA ASN A 91 15.65 48.15 11.20
C ASN A 91 16.55 46.95 10.91
N GLU A 92 17.60 46.73 11.72
CA GLU A 92 18.47 45.56 11.61
C GLU A 92 17.70 44.27 11.89
N PHE A 93 16.86 44.24 12.93
CA PHE A 93 16.01 43.09 13.22
C PHE A 93 14.96 42.84 12.12
N GLU A 94 14.33 43.90 11.60
CA GLU A 94 13.38 43.77 10.50
C GLU A 94 14.06 43.21 9.25
N ALA A 95 15.25 43.70 8.90
CA ALA A 95 16.03 43.18 7.78
C ALA A 95 16.38 41.69 7.95
N ALA A 96 16.85 41.30 9.14
CA ALA A 96 17.18 39.91 9.45
C ALA A 96 15.95 38.97 9.36
N ILE A 97 14.78 39.43 9.86
CA ILE A 97 13.53 38.66 9.77
C ILE A 97 13.09 38.50 8.31
N ILE A 98 13.16 39.57 7.50
CA ILE A 98 12.79 39.52 6.09
C ILE A 98 13.71 38.55 5.32
N GLU A 99 15.01 38.58 5.60
CA GLU A 99 15.99 37.67 5.01
C GLU A 99 15.68 36.21 5.37
N GLU A 100 15.48 35.90 6.65
CA GLU A 100 15.17 34.53 7.10
C GLU A 100 13.84 34.00 6.53
N LEU A 101 12.82 34.87 6.42
CA LEU A 101 11.55 34.54 5.78
C LEU A 101 11.74 34.22 4.29
N SER A 102 12.57 34.99 3.59
CA SER A 102 12.87 34.76 2.18
C SER A 102 13.62 33.43 1.96
N HIS A 103 14.58 33.11 2.84
CA HIS A 103 15.27 31.83 2.82
C HIS A 103 14.33 30.66 3.11
N THR A 104 13.43 30.82 4.08
CA THR A 104 12.44 29.80 4.41
C THR A 104 11.48 29.55 3.24
N ASP A 105 10.97 30.59 2.59
CA ASP A 105 10.11 30.47 1.41
C ASP A 105 10.83 29.78 0.24
N PHE A 106 12.09 30.15 0.00
CA PHE A 106 12.90 29.50 -1.03
C PHE A 106 13.14 28.02 -0.73
N ARG A 107 13.55 27.66 0.50
CA ARG A 107 13.79 26.27 0.90
C ARG A 107 12.52 25.44 0.84
N LYS A 108 11.37 26.03 1.21
CA LYS A 108 10.07 25.39 1.08
C LYS A 108 9.76 25.08 -0.38
N LYS A 109 9.82 26.08 -1.27
CA LYS A 109 9.56 25.90 -2.72
C LYS A 109 10.50 24.89 -3.37
N ASP A 110 11.79 24.93 -3.05
CA ASP A 110 12.77 23.96 -3.55
C ASP A 110 12.47 22.54 -3.06
N SER A 111 12.13 22.38 -1.77
CA SER A 111 11.76 21.07 -1.21
C SER A 111 10.47 20.53 -1.82
N GLU A 112 9.44 21.35 -1.98
CA GLU A 112 8.17 20.97 -2.61
C GLU A 112 8.40 20.55 -4.06
N SER A 113 9.19 21.30 -4.83
CA SER A 113 9.54 20.95 -6.21
C SER A 113 10.24 19.59 -6.31
N LYS A 114 11.16 19.30 -5.38
CA LYS A 114 11.83 17.98 -5.31
C LYS A 114 10.84 16.86 -5.00
N PHE A 115 9.91 17.08 -4.05
CA PHE A 115 8.89 16.08 -3.74
C PHE A 115 7.98 15.79 -4.93
N TYR A 116 7.53 16.83 -5.66
CA TYR A 116 6.73 16.64 -6.87
C TYR A 116 7.47 15.81 -7.92
N ARG A 117 8.75 16.09 -8.18
CA ARG A 117 9.55 15.30 -9.12
C ARG A 117 9.66 13.83 -8.70
N ILE A 118 9.94 13.56 -7.42
CA ILE A 118 10.04 12.18 -6.91
C ILE A 118 8.71 11.45 -7.06
N ILE A 119 7.58 12.12 -6.76
CA ILE A 119 6.25 11.56 -6.91
C ILE A 119 5.95 11.25 -8.38
N ASP A 120 6.20 12.20 -9.28
CA ASP A 120 5.97 12.02 -10.72
C ASP A 120 6.82 10.90 -11.31
N ASP A 121 8.11 10.85 -10.96
CA ASP A 121 9.01 9.78 -11.39
C ASP A 121 8.52 8.40 -10.89
N ARG A 122 8.08 8.33 -9.63
CA ARG A 122 7.58 7.07 -9.05
C ARG A 122 6.26 6.63 -9.67
N LEU A 123 5.34 7.57 -9.91
CA LEU A 123 4.07 7.30 -10.59
C LEU A 123 4.31 6.86 -12.04
N GLY A 124 5.26 7.49 -12.74
CA GLY A 124 5.66 7.12 -14.09
C GLY A 124 6.24 5.70 -14.16
N SER A 125 7.12 5.34 -13.22
CA SER A 125 7.67 3.98 -13.11
C SER A 125 6.57 2.95 -12.85
N LEU A 126 5.71 3.21 -11.86
CA LEU A 126 4.60 2.29 -11.52
C LEU A 126 3.60 2.12 -12.67
N SER A 127 3.26 3.20 -13.36
CA SER A 127 2.38 3.14 -14.54
C SER A 127 2.99 2.30 -15.67
N SER A 128 4.31 2.43 -15.88
CA SER A 128 5.04 1.66 -16.88
C SER A 128 5.12 0.18 -16.52
N GLU A 129 5.41 -0.15 -15.25
CA GLU A 129 5.42 -1.51 -14.72
C GLU A 129 4.03 -2.16 -14.83
N LEU A 130 2.98 -1.46 -14.43
CA LEU A 130 1.60 -1.94 -14.53
C LEU A 130 1.20 -2.22 -15.98
N SER A 131 1.56 -1.34 -16.90
CA SER A 131 1.28 -1.53 -18.33
C SER A 131 1.99 -2.76 -18.90
N ARG A 132 3.25 -3.00 -18.49
CA ARG A 132 4.02 -4.20 -18.86
C ARG A 132 3.40 -5.47 -18.29
N GLU A 133 3.01 -5.44 -17.02
CA GLU A 133 2.36 -6.58 -16.34
C GLU A 133 1.02 -6.93 -16.99
N ILE A 134 0.18 -5.94 -17.30
CA ILE A 134 -1.10 -6.15 -18.00
C ILE A 134 -0.85 -6.83 -19.35
N LYS A 135 0.11 -6.33 -20.13
CA LYS A 135 0.46 -6.91 -21.42
C LYS A 135 0.96 -8.35 -21.26
N SER A 136 1.91 -8.59 -20.36
CA SER A 136 2.46 -9.92 -20.12
C SER A 136 1.39 -10.91 -19.66
N ARG A 137 0.48 -10.51 -18.77
CA ARG A 137 -0.64 -11.36 -18.35
C ARG A 137 -1.58 -11.70 -19.49
N LYS A 138 -1.87 -10.73 -20.36
CA LYS A 138 -2.71 -10.96 -21.53
C LYS A 138 -2.03 -11.94 -22.48
N ASP A 139 -0.77 -11.70 -22.82
CA ASP A 139 -0.01 -12.57 -23.72
C ASP A 139 0.07 -14.01 -23.17
N ASN A 140 0.34 -14.18 -21.88
CA ASN A 140 0.34 -15.49 -21.20
C ASN A 140 -1.04 -16.16 -21.20
N PHE A 141 -2.10 -15.38 -21.00
CA PHE A 141 -3.47 -15.91 -21.03
C PHE A 141 -3.84 -16.39 -22.44
N ASP A 142 -3.52 -15.59 -23.46
CA ASP A 142 -3.80 -15.91 -24.85
C ASP A 142 -3.03 -17.19 -25.28
N GLU A 143 -1.75 -17.30 -24.88
CA GLU A 143 -0.94 -18.51 -25.12
C GLU A 143 -1.53 -19.76 -24.43
N LEU A 144 -1.90 -19.64 -23.14
CA LEU A 144 -2.51 -20.74 -22.40
C LEU A 144 -3.85 -21.16 -23.01
N ASN A 145 -4.65 -20.19 -23.45
CA ASN A 145 -5.95 -20.43 -24.05
C ASN A 145 -5.81 -21.13 -25.42
N GLU A 146 -4.84 -20.72 -26.23
CA GLU A 146 -4.52 -21.38 -27.50
C GLU A 146 -4.01 -22.82 -27.28
N TYR A 147 -3.12 -23.01 -26.30
CA TYR A 147 -2.60 -24.32 -25.92
C TYR A 147 -3.71 -25.26 -25.46
N CYS A 148 -4.58 -24.79 -24.55
CA CYS A 148 -5.72 -25.56 -24.05
C CYS A 148 -6.70 -25.90 -25.17
N SER A 149 -7.05 -24.92 -26.02
CA SER A 149 -7.99 -25.12 -27.13
C SER A 149 -7.45 -26.15 -28.13
N THR A 150 -6.19 -26.03 -28.52
CA THR A 150 -5.54 -26.95 -29.46
C THR A 150 -5.46 -28.37 -28.89
N ASN A 151 -4.98 -28.53 -27.65
CA ASN A 151 -4.78 -29.85 -27.07
C ASN A 151 -6.09 -30.54 -26.69
N LEU A 152 -7.09 -29.79 -26.20
CA LEU A 152 -8.41 -30.36 -25.91
C LEU A 152 -9.07 -30.88 -27.18
N ASN A 153 -8.95 -30.15 -28.30
CA ASN A 153 -9.43 -30.62 -29.60
C ASN A 153 -8.68 -31.86 -30.07
N LYS A 154 -7.34 -31.90 -29.96
CA LYS A 154 -6.55 -33.11 -30.30
C LYS A 154 -6.99 -34.32 -29.48
N VAL A 155 -7.12 -34.19 -28.15
CA VAL A 155 -7.56 -35.29 -27.28
C VAL A 155 -8.96 -35.76 -27.65
N LYS A 156 -9.87 -34.83 -27.93
CA LYS A 156 -11.23 -35.13 -28.39
C LYS A 156 -11.22 -35.92 -29.69
N ASP A 157 -10.39 -35.55 -30.66
CA ASP A 157 -10.31 -36.22 -31.95
C ASP A 157 -9.64 -37.60 -31.82
N THR A 158 -8.57 -37.73 -31.03
CA THR A 158 -7.96 -39.03 -30.71
C THR A 158 -8.96 -39.96 -30.04
N LEU A 159 -9.74 -39.48 -29.07
CA LEU A 159 -10.75 -40.29 -28.38
C LEU A 159 -11.86 -40.77 -29.33
N LYS A 160 -12.30 -39.90 -30.26
CA LYS A 160 -13.29 -40.27 -31.28
C LYS A 160 -12.74 -41.35 -32.21
N ASN A 161 -11.50 -41.22 -32.67
CA ASN A 161 -10.89 -42.22 -33.54
C ASN A 161 -10.73 -43.57 -32.81
N GLU A 162 -10.27 -43.56 -31.56
CA GLU A 162 -10.13 -44.76 -30.74
C GLU A 162 -11.48 -45.48 -30.53
N LEU A 163 -12.56 -44.73 -30.33
CA LEU A 163 -13.92 -45.30 -30.22
C LEU A 163 -14.33 -46.02 -31.51
N VAL A 164 -14.13 -45.37 -32.66
CA VAL A 164 -14.47 -45.96 -33.98
C VAL A 164 -13.62 -47.21 -34.23
N GLU A 165 -12.30 -47.14 -34.04
CA GLU A 165 -11.41 -48.29 -34.22
C GLU A 165 -11.77 -49.45 -33.28
N ARG A 166 -12.14 -49.16 -32.04
CA ARG A 166 -12.58 -50.16 -31.08
C ARG A 166 -13.88 -50.84 -31.51
N GLU A 167 -14.86 -50.09 -31.98
CA GLU A 167 -16.13 -50.63 -32.49
C GLU A 167 -15.90 -51.52 -33.72
N GLU A 168 -15.13 -51.06 -34.70
CA GLU A 168 -14.78 -51.85 -35.88
C GLU A 168 -14.04 -53.13 -35.53
N ASN A 169 -13.08 -53.06 -34.60
CA ASN A 169 -12.31 -54.23 -34.17
C ASN A 169 -13.18 -55.21 -33.38
N ALA A 170 -14.09 -54.71 -32.54
CA ALA A 170 -15.05 -55.56 -31.83
C ALA A 170 -15.99 -56.28 -32.81
N GLU A 171 -16.47 -55.59 -33.85
CA GLU A 171 -17.31 -56.19 -34.89
C GLU A 171 -16.55 -57.26 -35.69
N LYS A 172 -15.33 -56.95 -36.15
CA LYS A 172 -14.45 -57.91 -36.84
C LYS A 172 -14.18 -59.14 -35.98
N PHE A 173 -13.91 -58.96 -34.69
CA PHE A 173 -13.67 -60.05 -33.75
C PHE A 173 -14.91 -60.91 -33.54
N SER A 174 -16.08 -60.29 -33.34
CA SER A 174 -17.37 -60.99 -33.20
C SER A 174 -17.71 -61.82 -34.44
N ASN A 175 -17.51 -61.26 -35.63
CA ASN A 175 -17.73 -61.96 -36.91
C ASN A 175 -16.78 -63.14 -37.07
N ASN A 176 -15.50 -62.98 -36.73
CA ASN A 176 -14.51 -64.07 -36.76
C ASN A 176 -14.85 -65.21 -35.79
N ILE A 177 -15.25 -64.89 -34.55
CA ILE A 177 -15.69 -65.89 -33.58
C ILE A 177 -16.92 -66.64 -34.11
N SER A 178 -17.92 -65.90 -34.60
CA SER A 178 -19.16 -66.49 -35.11
C SER A 178 -18.90 -67.43 -36.29
N SER A 179 -18.02 -67.05 -37.20
CA SER A 179 -17.57 -67.89 -38.32
C SER A 179 -16.88 -69.18 -37.83
N ARG A 180 -15.94 -69.07 -36.87
CA ARG A 180 -15.25 -70.23 -36.30
C ARG A 180 -16.19 -71.18 -35.55
N ILE A 181 -17.13 -70.64 -34.77
CA ILE A 181 -18.15 -71.45 -34.09
C ILE A 181 -18.99 -72.21 -35.12
N ASN A 182 -19.40 -71.55 -36.21
CA ASN A 182 -20.18 -72.21 -37.26
C ASN A 182 -19.38 -73.29 -37.99
N ALA A 183 -18.09 -73.06 -38.27
CA ALA A 183 -17.21 -74.08 -38.85
C ALA A 183 -17.07 -75.31 -37.93
N VAL A 184 -16.88 -75.11 -36.62
CA VAL A 184 -16.82 -76.20 -35.65
C VAL A 184 -18.16 -76.95 -35.58
N LYS A 185 -19.29 -76.24 -35.57
CA LYS A 185 -20.63 -76.88 -35.62
C LYS A 185 -20.81 -77.75 -36.86
N GLN A 186 -20.36 -77.29 -38.02
CA GLN A 186 -20.41 -78.07 -39.26
C GLN A 186 -19.55 -79.33 -39.17
N LEU A 187 -18.30 -79.21 -38.68
CA LEU A 187 -17.42 -80.38 -38.48
C LEU A 187 -18.04 -81.41 -37.51
N ILE A 188 -18.61 -80.95 -36.40
CA ILE A 188 -19.32 -81.83 -35.46
C ILE A 188 -20.51 -82.53 -36.12
N SER A 189 -21.27 -81.82 -36.97
CA SER A 189 -22.40 -82.42 -37.69
C SER A 189 -21.96 -83.49 -38.67
N VAL A 190 -20.90 -83.24 -39.43
CA VAL A 190 -20.32 -84.20 -40.38
C VAL A 190 -19.79 -85.43 -39.66
N GLU A 191 -19.08 -85.25 -38.54
CA GLU A 191 -18.57 -86.35 -37.73
C GLU A 191 -19.69 -87.21 -37.15
N LYS A 192 -20.78 -86.60 -36.66
CA LYS A 192 -21.96 -87.33 -36.20
C LYS A 192 -22.57 -88.18 -37.30
N GLU A 193 -22.80 -87.60 -38.48
CA GLU A 193 -23.37 -88.34 -39.61
C GLU A 193 -22.46 -89.47 -40.09
N ALA A 194 -21.14 -89.24 -40.11
CA ALA A 194 -20.16 -90.27 -40.43
C ALA A 194 -20.15 -91.40 -39.39
N ARG A 195 -20.25 -91.06 -38.11
CA ARG A 195 -20.34 -92.03 -37.01
C ARG A 195 -21.62 -92.87 -37.07
N ASP A 196 -22.76 -92.24 -37.32
CA ASP A 196 -24.05 -92.93 -37.45
C ASP A 196 -24.01 -93.93 -38.63
N LYS A 197 -23.47 -93.52 -39.79
CA LYS A 197 -23.27 -94.41 -40.95
C LYS A 197 -22.30 -95.56 -40.64
N ALA A 198 -21.23 -95.30 -39.90
CA ALA A 198 -20.28 -96.34 -39.51
C ALA A 198 -20.91 -97.34 -38.53
N GLU A 199 -21.72 -96.87 -37.59
CA GLU A 199 -22.47 -97.71 -36.64
C GLU A 199 -23.52 -98.58 -37.37
N GLU A 200 -24.28 -98.00 -38.30
CA GLU A 200 -25.22 -98.76 -39.15
C GLU A 200 -24.50 -99.83 -39.98
N ALA A 201 -23.35 -99.51 -40.58
CA ALA A 201 -22.56 -100.47 -41.34
C ALA A 201 -22.02 -101.61 -40.45
N LEU A 202 -21.55 -101.28 -39.24
CA LEU A 202 -21.12 -102.26 -38.24
C LEU A 202 -22.27 -103.19 -37.81
N LEU A 203 -23.45 -102.62 -37.55
CA LEU A 203 -24.65 -103.39 -37.22
C LEU A 203 -25.07 -104.32 -38.36
N ALA A 204 -25.05 -103.84 -39.60
CA ALA A 204 -25.35 -104.67 -40.77
C ALA A 204 -24.34 -105.82 -40.92
N MET A 205 -23.04 -105.55 -40.73
CA MET A 205 -22.01 -106.60 -40.74
C MET A 205 -22.22 -107.62 -39.62
N LEU A 206 -22.57 -107.18 -38.40
CA LEU A 206 -22.87 -108.09 -37.29
C LEU A 206 -24.11 -108.94 -37.58
N GLN A 207 -25.16 -108.36 -38.16
CA GLN A 207 -26.37 -109.10 -38.56
C GLN A 207 -26.04 -110.16 -39.63
N ASP A 208 -25.24 -109.81 -40.63
CA ASP A 208 -24.81 -110.74 -41.68
C ASP A 208 -23.90 -111.85 -41.12
N LEU A 209 -23.00 -111.53 -40.19
CA LEU A 209 -22.17 -112.51 -39.49
C LEU A 209 -23.02 -113.47 -38.65
N VAL A 210 -24.02 -112.96 -37.91
CA VAL A 210 -24.97 -113.79 -37.16
C VAL A 210 -25.80 -114.67 -38.09
N ALA A 211 -26.25 -114.15 -39.23
CA ALA A 211 -26.99 -114.92 -40.22
C ALA A 211 -26.14 -116.04 -40.83
N ARG A 212 -24.89 -115.74 -41.17
CA ARG A 212 -23.91 -116.74 -41.64
C ARG A 212 -23.64 -117.81 -40.57
N MET A 213 -23.37 -117.43 -39.33
CA MET A 213 -23.18 -118.39 -38.23
C MET A 213 -24.42 -119.27 -38.01
N LYS A 214 -25.62 -118.70 -38.04
CA LYS A 214 -26.86 -119.48 -37.93
C LYS A 214 -27.01 -120.48 -39.08
N LYS A 215 -26.65 -120.07 -40.30
CA LYS A 215 -26.66 -120.95 -41.47
C LYS A 215 -25.63 -122.06 -41.34
N GLU A 216 -24.39 -121.74 -40.95
CA GLU A 216 -23.34 -122.75 -40.72
C GLU A 216 -23.75 -123.75 -39.64
N ILE A 217 -24.41 -123.31 -38.56
CA ILE A 217 -24.95 -124.21 -37.52
C ILE A 217 -26.05 -125.12 -38.09
N GLU A 218 -26.95 -124.59 -38.92
CA GLU A 218 -28.02 -125.36 -39.54
C GLU A 218 -27.48 -126.36 -40.58
N ASP A 219 -26.52 -125.94 -41.40
CA ASP A 219 -25.83 -126.78 -42.37
C ASP A 219 -25.09 -127.93 -41.65
N GLU A 220 -24.32 -127.65 -40.58
CA GLU A 220 -23.67 -128.67 -39.73
C GLU A 220 -24.70 -129.62 -39.10
N ARG A 221 -25.85 -129.10 -38.66
CA ARG A 221 -26.91 -129.94 -38.09
C ARG A 221 -27.51 -130.88 -39.14
N ASN A 222 -27.80 -130.37 -40.33
CA ASN A 222 -28.31 -131.18 -41.44
C ASN A 222 -27.29 -132.23 -41.88
N GLU A 223 -26.01 -131.87 -41.98
CA GLU A 223 -24.92 -132.82 -42.29
C GLU A 223 -24.79 -133.91 -41.22
N ARG A 224 -24.99 -133.58 -39.94
CA ARG A 224 -25.05 -134.59 -38.86
C ARG A 224 -26.25 -135.50 -38.98
N GLU A 225 -27.44 -134.96 -39.23
CA GLU A 225 -28.67 -135.75 -39.40
C GLU A 225 -28.54 -136.68 -40.63
N GLU A 226 -28.00 -136.21 -41.75
CA GLU A 226 -27.72 -137.01 -42.95
C GLU A 226 -26.65 -138.09 -42.68
N SER A 227 -25.60 -137.75 -41.93
CA SER A 227 -24.57 -138.72 -41.52
C SER A 227 -25.14 -139.79 -40.59
N GLU A 228 -26.00 -139.41 -39.64
CA GLU A 228 -26.71 -140.32 -38.74
C GLU A 228 -27.68 -141.22 -39.50
N GLU A 229 -28.45 -140.69 -40.45
CA GLU A 229 -29.34 -141.47 -41.33
C GLU A 229 -28.55 -142.44 -42.21
N THR A 230 -27.42 -142.01 -42.76
CA THR A 230 -26.51 -142.88 -43.52
C THR A 230 -25.95 -144.00 -42.64
N LEU A 231 -25.55 -143.69 -41.41
CA LEU A 231 -25.08 -144.67 -40.42
C LEU A 231 -26.19 -145.65 -40.03
N LEU A 232 -27.42 -145.17 -39.81
CA LEU A 232 -28.59 -146.00 -39.53
C LEU A 232 -28.93 -146.90 -40.73
N GLY A 233 -28.93 -146.36 -41.95
CA GLY A 233 -29.13 -147.12 -43.18
C GLY A 233 -28.09 -148.22 -43.36
N LEU A 234 -26.82 -147.93 -43.10
CA LEU A 234 -25.75 -148.94 -43.08
C LEU A 234 -25.99 -150.00 -42.00
N LEU A 235 -26.46 -149.60 -40.81
CA LEU A 235 -26.83 -150.51 -39.73
C LEU A 235 -27.99 -151.42 -40.13
N GLU A 236 -29.03 -150.89 -40.76
CA GLU A 236 -30.17 -151.65 -41.28
C GLU A 236 -29.77 -152.59 -42.42
N GLU A 237 -28.89 -152.16 -43.31
CA GLU A 237 -28.36 -152.99 -44.38
C GLU A 237 -27.49 -154.13 -43.82
N THR A 238 -26.71 -153.85 -42.77
CA THR A 238 -25.87 -154.83 -42.07
C THR A 238 -26.73 -155.81 -41.28
N CYS A 239 -27.75 -155.33 -40.58
CA CYS A 239 -28.76 -156.15 -39.90
C CYS A 239 -29.54 -157.00 -40.91
N SER A 240 -29.93 -156.46 -42.06
CA SER A 240 -30.61 -157.21 -43.13
C SER A 240 -29.70 -158.26 -43.77
N LYS A 241 -28.42 -157.94 -44.00
CA LYS A 241 -27.41 -158.92 -44.44
C LYS A 241 -27.21 -160.02 -43.39
N LEU A 242 -27.12 -159.68 -42.10
CA LEU A 242 -27.08 -160.64 -40.99
C LEU A 242 -28.36 -161.50 -40.94
N ASN A 243 -29.53 -160.91 -41.11
CA ASN A 243 -30.83 -161.61 -41.09
C ASN A 243 -31.01 -162.52 -42.31
N ASN A 244 -30.44 -162.15 -43.46
CA ASN A 244 -30.39 -163.00 -44.65
C ASN A 244 -29.35 -164.13 -44.51
N ILE A 245 -28.24 -163.89 -43.80
CA ILE A 245 -27.25 -164.94 -43.47
C ILE A 245 -27.83 -165.93 -42.45
N THR A 246 -28.62 -165.49 -41.47
CA THR A 246 -29.31 -166.40 -40.53
C THR A 246 -30.44 -167.18 -41.20
N LYS A 247 -31.15 -166.62 -42.18
CA LYS A 247 -32.16 -167.35 -42.96
C LYS A 247 -31.60 -168.41 -43.92
N PHE A 248 -30.29 -168.47 -44.12
CA PHE A 248 -29.63 -169.54 -44.88
C PHE A 248 -29.17 -170.71 -44.01
N LYS A 249 -29.49 -170.72 -42.70
CA LYS A 249 -28.97 -171.70 -41.75
C LYS A 249 -29.98 -172.55 -40.99
N ASP A 250 -31.29 -172.43 -41.28
CA ASP A 250 -32.34 -173.35 -40.85
C ASP A 250 -33.35 -173.56 -41.98
#